data_AF-A0A0R3PM54-F1
#
_entry.id   AF-A0A0R3PM54-F1
#
_cell.length_a   1.000
_cell.length_b   1.000
_cell.length_c   1.000
_cell.angle_alpha   90.00
_cell.angle_beta   90.00
_cell.angle_gamma   90.00
#
_symmetry.space_group_name_H-M   'P 1'
#
loop_
_entity.id
_entity.type
_entity.pdbx_description
1 polymer ?
#
loop_
_entity_poly.entity_id
_entity_poly.type
_entity_poly.pdbx_seq_one_letter_code
_entity_poly.pdbx_strand_id
1 'polypeptide(L)'
;MIHLIFLVTLATFVDCLDESSFLTAHNGIFRALDWTNDELAEVSALHTTASYHKLLRIVASKLSESGIDDDARRRIEKFMVQKLPPKFLKNFLNDEDKDTLLQLHAGGDFHEYALLLFKRLFELPKQQVITALRYFGYNAEADFLEEAECYSCAVIRLSERIGR
;
A
#
# COMPACT_ATOMS: atom_id res chain seq x y z
N MET A 1 32.91 9.73 0.10
CA MET A 1 32.20 10.08 1.36
C MET A 1 30.75 10.46 1.08
N ILE A 2 30.05 9.66 0.24
CA ILE A 2 28.66 9.87 -0.20
C ILE A 2 27.81 8.61 0.06
N HIS A 3 28.45 7.45 0.27
CA HIS A 3 27.76 6.18 0.57
C HIS A 3 27.34 6.01 2.04
N LEU A 4 27.82 6.86 2.96
CA LEU A 4 27.51 6.72 4.40
C LEU A 4 26.22 7.45 4.82
N ILE A 5 25.69 8.34 3.98
CA ILE A 5 24.47 9.12 4.29
C ILE A 5 23.20 8.33 3.95
N PHE A 6 23.28 7.42 2.97
CA PHE A 6 22.14 6.59 2.54
C PHE A 6 21.75 5.49 3.57
N LEU A 7 22.69 5.10 4.44
CA LEU A 7 22.47 4.11 5.50
C LEU A 7 21.86 4.70 6.77
N VAL A 8 21.93 6.04 6.94
CA VAL A 8 21.40 6.71 8.14
C VAL A 8 19.94 7.13 7.94
N THR A 9 19.50 7.43 6.72
CA THR A 9 18.11 7.81 6.45
C THR A 9 17.12 6.63 6.47
N LEU A 10 17.61 5.39 6.27
CA LEU A 10 16.80 4.19 6.47
C LEU A 10 16.69 3.82 7.97
N ALA A 11 17.69 4.19 8.79
CA ALA A 11 17.69 3.94 10.22
C ALA A 11 16.85 4.96 11.02
N THR A 12 16.68 6.19 10.53
CA THR A 12 15.88 7.21 11.23
C THR A 12 14.36 7.02 11.12
N PHE A 13 13.87 6.09 10.28
CA PHE A 13 12.48 5.63 10.34
C PHE A 13 12.30 4.43 11.30
N VAL A 14 13.38 3.82 11.78
CA VAL A 14 13.34 2.68 12.70
C VAL A 14 13.27 3.14 14.17
N ASP A 15 13.77 4.33 14.50
CA ASP A 15 13.86 4.78 15.91
C ASP A 15 12.60 5.49 16.48
N CYS A 16 11.53 5.68 15.70
CA CYS A 16 10.29 6.31 16.20
C CYS A 16 8.97 5.67 15.73
N LEU A 17 9.02 4.68 14.83
CA LEU A 17 7.91 3.76 14.66
C LEU A 17 8.16 2.64 15.66
N ASP A 18 7.44 2.66 16.78
CA ASP A 18 7.29 1.53 17.69
C ASP A 18 7.48 0.23 16.91
N GLU A 19 8.59 -0.50 17.12
CA GLU A 19 8.94 -1.74 16.38
C GLU A 19 7.75 -2.74 16.38
N SER A 20 6.80 -2.54 17.30
CA SER A 20 5.53 -3.24 17.36
C SER A 20 4.57 -2.94 16.20
N SER A 21 4.54 -1.75 15.59
CA SER A 21 3.44 -1.32 14.72
C SER A 21 3.49 -1.92 13.32
N PHE A 22 4.61 -1.79 12.60
CA PHE A 22 4.73 -2.31 11.22
C PHE A 22 4.90 -3.84 11.18
N LEU A 23 5.69 -4.41 12.10
CA LEU A 23 5.95 -5.85 12.18
C LEU A 23 4.74 -6.64 12.71
N THR A 24 3.84 -6.00 13.47
CA THR A 24 2.55 -6.58 13.88
C THR A 24 1.44 -6.27 12.88
N ALA A 25 1.53 -5.16 12.13
CA ALA A 25 0.65 -4.89 11.00
C ALA A 25 0.72 -6.03 9.98
N HIS A 26 -0.40 -6.31 9.33
CA HIS A 26 -0.52 -7.41 8.37
C HIS A 26 -0.41 -8.82 8.99
N ASN A 27 -1.05 -9.05 10.14
CA ASN A 27 -1.13 -10.37 10.80
C ASN A 27 0.23 -11.01 11.14
N GLY A 28 1.25 -10.18 11.38
CA GLY A 28 2.59 -10.65 11.76
C GLY A 28 3.37 -11.31 10.62
N ILE A 29 2.97 -11.14 9.36
CA ILE A 29 3.68 -11.68 8.18
C ILE A 29 5.15 -11.25 8.15
N PHE A 30 5.41 -9.98 8.45
CA PHE A 30 6.76 -9.42 8.43
C PHE A 30 7.65 -9.88 9.57
N ARG A 31 7.05 -10.39 10.65
CA ARG A 31 7.76 -11.02 11.76
C ARG A 31 7.95 -12.53 11.58
N ALA A 32 7.01 -13.19 10.92
CA ALA A 32 6.99 -14.65 10.79
C ALA A 32 7.93 -15.17 9.70
N LEU A 33 8.21 -14.38 8.67
CA LEU A 33 9.07 -14.76 7.56
C LEU A 33 10.43 -14.06 7.66
N ASP A 34 11.48 -14.74 7.20
CA ASP A 34 12.86 -14.24 7.27
C ASP A 34 13.18 -13.34 6.07
N TRP A 35 12.75 -12.07 6.15
CA TRP A 35 12.90 -11.10 5.07
C TRP A 35 14.31 -10.51 5.01
N THR A 36 14.87 -10.46 3.82
CA THR A 36 16.07 -9.66 3.53
C THR A 36 15.71 -8.20 3.32
N ASN A 37 16.69 -7.31 3.46
CA ASN A 37 16.50 -5.88 3.20
C ASN A 37 16.05 -5.59 1.76
N ASP A 38 16.56 -6.35 0.78
CA ASP A 38 16.18 -6.21 -0.62
C ASP A 38 14.71 -6.59 -0.85
N GLU A 39 14.24 -7.66 -0.21
CA GLU A 39 12.83 -8.06 -0.28
C GLU A 39 11.91 -7.06 0.44
N LEU A 40 12.33 -6.50 1.57
CA LEU A 40 11.57 -5.45 2.27
C LEU A 40 11.50 -4.17 1.43
N ALA A 41 12.59 -3.81 0.74
CA ALA A 41 12.60 -2.70 -0.20
C ALA A 41 11.65 -2.95 -1.38
N GLU A 42 11.63 -4.18 -1.92
CA GLU A 42 10.67 -4.57 -2.97
C GLU A 42 9.22 -4.51 -2.46
N VAL A 43 8.93 -5.02 -1.26
CA VAL A 43 7.61 -4.94 -0.64
C VAL A 43 7.17 -3.48 -0.47
N SER A 44 8.06 -2.60 0.02
CA SER A 44 7.79 -1.18 0.15
C SER A 44 7.46 -0.55 -1.20
N ALA A 45 8.28 -0.80 -2.23
CA ALA A 45 8.02 -0.31 -3.58
C ALA A 45 6.68 -0.79 -4.16
N LEU A 46 6.31 -2.05 -3.89
CA LEU A 46 5.02 -2.60 -4.34
C LEU A 46 3.82 -2.00 -3.59
N HIS A 47 3.97 -1.66 -2.31
CA HIS A 47 2.97 -0.91 -1.56
C HIS A 47 2.79 0.50 -2.13
N THR A 48 3.89 1.22 -2.34
CA THR A 48 3.92 2.57 -2.92
C THR A 48 3.25 2.63 -4.29
N THR A 49 3.35 1.56 -5.07
CA THR A 49 2.80 1.50 -6.43
C THR A 49 1.47 0.76 -6.52
N ALA A 50 0.78 0.55 -5.40
CA ALA A 50 -0.48 -0.20 -5.31
C ALA A 50 -0.45 -1.57 -6.03
N SER A 51 0.74 -2.18 -6.15
CA SER A 51 0.99 -3.42 -6.90
C SER A 51 0.73 -4.66 -6.04
N TYR A 52 -0.39 -4.68 -5.31
CA TYR A 52 -0.73 -5.69 -4.30
C TYR A 52 -0.75 -7.13 -4.85
N HIS A 53 -1.08 -7.31 -6.13
CA HIS A 53 -1.05 -8.64 -6.77
C HIS A 53 0.38 -9.21 -6.87
N LYS A 54 1.40 -8.36 -7.09
CA LYS A 54 2.81 -8.76 -7.06
C LYS A 54 3.27 -8.98 -5.62
N LEU A 55 2.79 -8.14 -4.69
CA LEU A 55 3.11 -8.28 -3.27
C LEU A 55 2.66 -9.64 -2.74
N LEU A 56 1.41 -10.03 -3.00
CA LEU A 56 0.90 -11.36 -2.60
C LEU A 56 1.70 -12.49 -3.25
N ARG A 57 2.25 -12.32 -4.46
CA ARG A 57 3.12 -13.31 -5.09
C ARG A 57 4.46 -13.45 -4.36
N ILE A 58 5.07 -12.35 -3.93
CA ILE A 58 6.32 -12.40 -3.14
C ILE A 58 6.07 -13.08 -1.80
N VAL A 59 4.99 -12.71 -1.10
CA VAL A 59 4.60 -13.36 0.15
C VAL A 59 4.38 -14.86 -0.06
N ALA A 60 3.73 -15.26 -1.16
CA ALA A 60 3.52 -16.68 -1.48
C ALA A 60 4.84 -17.43 -1.70
N SER A 61 5.77 -16.84 -2.47
CA SER A 61 7.10 -17.43 -2.71
C SER A 61 7.84 -17.61 -1.39
N LYS A 62 7.92 -16.54 -0.60
CA LYS A 62 8.61 -16.53 0.69
C LYS A 62 8.02 -17.54 1.66
N LEU A 63 6.69 -17.63 1.70
CA LEU A 63 5.99 -18.61 2.52
C LEU A 63 6.30 -20.06 2.09
N SER A 64 6.39 -20.33 0.79
CA SER A 64 6.70 -21.67 0.27
C SER A 64 8.12 -22.14 0.60
N GLU A 65 9.06 -21.21 0.69
CA GLU A 65 10.46 -21.47 1.01
C GLU A 65 10.74 -21.44 2.52
N SER A 66 9.80 -20.93 3.32
CA SER A 66 9.97 -20.78 4.77
C SER A 66 9.73 -22.07 5.55
N GLY A 67 10.55 -22.30 6.57
CA GLY A 67 10.41 -23.39 7.55
C GLY A 67 9.56 -23.03 8.78
N ILE A 68 8.52 -22.21 8.62
CA ILE A 68 7.64 -21.81 9.72
C ILE A 68 6.65 -22.91 10.12
N ASP A 69 6.11 -22.83 11.33
CA ASP A 69 5.08 -23.76 11.82
C ASP A 69 3.76 -23.66 11.05
N ASP A 70 2.97 -24.74 11.10
CA ASP A 70 1.70 -24.87 10.38
C ASP A 70 0.65 -23.82 10.79
N ASP A 71 0.65 -23.41 12.06
CA ASP A 71 -0.30 -22.40 12.54
C ASP A 71 0.05 -21.02 11.98
N ALA A 72 1.33 -20.65 11.95
CA ALA A 72 1.81 -19.43 11.31
C ALA A 72 1.51 -19.44 9.82
N ARG A 73 1.81 -20.55 9.12
CA ARG A 73 1.48 -20.72 7.71
C ARG A 73 0.00 -20.50 7.42
N ARG A 74 -0.88 -21.15 8.17
CA ARG A 74 -2.34 -21.03 8.00
C ARG A 74 -2.84 -19.60 8.24
N ARG A 75 -2.28 -18.88 9.21
CA ARG A 75 -2.62 -17.47 9.45
C ARG A 75 -2.26 -16.58 8.26
N ILE A 76 -1.07 -16.78 7.69
CA ILE A 76 -0.59 -16.02 6.52
C ILE A 76 -1.43 -16.33 5.30
N GLU A 77 -1.71 -17.60 5.01
CA GLU A 77 -2.57 -18.01 3.88
C GLU A 77 -3.96 -17.40 3.99
N LYS A 78 -4.58 -17.45 5.19
CA LYS A 78 -5.88 -16.82 5.45
C LYS A 78 -5.82 -15.32 5.18
N PHE A 79 -4.76 -14.65 5.62
CA PHE A 79 -4.58 -13.22 5.36
C PHE A 79 -4.47 -12.93 3.85
N MET A 80 -3.69 -13.71 3.11
CA MET A 80 -3.50 -13.52 1.67
C MET A 80 -4.83 -13.64 0.91
N VAL A 81 -5.69 -14.60 1.28
CA VAL A 81 -7.03 -14.75 0.71
C VAL A 81 -7.91 -13.54 1.03
N GLN A 82 -7.86 -13.04 2.26
CA GLN A 82 -8.64 -11.87 2.69
C GLN A 82 -8.17 -10.55 2.05
N LYS A 83 -6.90 -10.48 1.63
CA LYS A 83 -6.28 -9.27 1.08
C LYS A 83 -6.11 -9.30 -0.43
N LEU A 84 -6.75 -10.23 -1.13
CA LEU A 84 -6.78 -10.25 -2.59
C LEU A 84 -7.29 -8.90 -3.12
N PRO A 85 -6.51 -8.20 -3.97
CA PRO A 85 -6.96 -6.94 -4.54
C PRO A 85 -8.08 -7.17 -5.56
N PRO A 86 -9.03 -6.23 -5.67
CA PRO A 86 -9.95 -6.18 -6.80
C PRO A 86 -9.20 -6.26 -8.14
N LYS A 87 -9.71 -7.04 -9.10
CA LYS A 87 -9.01 -7.31 -10.37
C LYS A 87 -8.63 -6.05 -11.15
N PHE A 88 -9.47 -5.00 -11.09
CA PHE A 88 -9.22 -3.75 -11.80
C PHE A 88 -7.99 -2.99 -11.26
N LEU A 89 -7.60 -3.21 -9.99
CA LEU A 89 -6.41 -2.58 -9.41
C LEU A 89 -5.10 -3.06 -10.05
N LYS A 90 -5.10 -4.17 -10.78
CA LYS A 90 -3.91 -4.65 -11.50
C LYS A 90 -3.37 -3.61 -12.48
N ASN A 91 -4.26 -2.84 -13.10
CA ASN A 91 -3.95 -1.82 -14.11
C ASN A 91 -4.35 -0.41 -13.64
N PHE A 92 -4.47 -0.20 -12.33
CA PHE A 92 -4.90 1.07 -11.76
C PHE A 92 -3.90 2.20 -12.04
N LEU A 93 -2.61 1.91 -11.92
CA LEU A 93 -1.53 2.86 -12.20
C LEU A 93 -0.76 2.40 -13.44
N ASN A 94 -0.50 3.34 -14.35
CA ASN A 94 0.40 3.10 -15.46
C ASN A 94 1.87 3.17 -14.98
N ASP A 95 2.83 2.89 -15.86
CA ASP A 95 4.23 2.82 -15.44
C ASP A 95 4.83 4.20 -15.09
N GLU A 96 4.39 5.28 -15.76
CA GLU A 96 4.78 6.65 -15.44
C GLU A 96 4.28 7.08 -14.05
N ASP A 97 3.04 6.72 -13.70
CA ASP A 97 2.48 6.96 -12.37
C ASP A 97 3.31 6.23 -11.31
N LYS A 98 3.71 4.99 -11.56
CA LYS A 98 4.50 4.19 -10.62
C LYS A 98 5.88 4.78 -10.40
N ASP A 99 6.57 5.17 -11.47
CA ASP A 99 7.88 5.80 -11.39
C ASP A 99 7.81 7.12 -10.60
N THR A 100 6.78 7.93 -10.85
CA THR A 100 6.54 9.18 -10.12
C THR A 100 6.27 8.91 -8.64
N LEU A 101 5.39 7.97 -8.31
CA LEU A 101 5.07 7.63 -6.92
C LEU A 101 6.29 7.11 -6.15
N LEU A 102 7.15 6.32 -6.80
CA LEU A 102 8.41 5.86 -6.21
C LEU A 102 9.35 7.02 -5.91
N GLN A 103 9.47 7.99 -6.82
CA GLN A 103 10.27 9.20 -6.61
C GLN A 103 9.73 10.04 -5.44
N LEU A 104 8.42 10.30 -5.40
CA LEU A 104 7.77 11.05 -4.34
C LEU A 104 7.92 10.36 -2.97
N HIS A 105 7.74 9.04 -2.93
CA HIS A 105 7.94 8.27 -1.71
C HIS A 105 9.40 8.30 -1.23
N ALA A 106 10.37 8.20 -2.14
CA ALA A 106 11.80 8.30 -1.80
C ALA A 106 12.18 9.71 -1.32
N GLY A 107 11.53 10.76 -1.85
CA GLY A 107 11.72 12.15 -1.43
C GLY A 107 11.01 12.52 -0.13
N GLY A 108 10.08 11.70 0.36
CA GLY A 108 9.21 12.01 1.50
C GLY A 108 8.08 12.98 1.16
N ASP A 109 7.78 13.18 -0.13
CA ASP A 109 6.76 14.10 -0.64
C ASP A 109 5.37 13.46 -0.60
N PHE A 110 4.92 13.08 0.61
CA PHE A 110 3.69 12.29 0.81
C PHE A 110 2.40 13.04 0.41
N HIS A 111 2.42 14.37 0.41
CA HIS A 111 1.29 15.17 -0.06
C HIS A 111 1.06 14.99 -1.56
N GLU A 112 2.10 15.20 -2.38
CA GLU A 112 2.04 15.00 -3.83
C GLU A 112 1.78 13.53 -4.18
N TYR A 113 2.33 12.60 -3.40
CA TYR A 113 2.03 11.18 -3.52
C TYR A 113 0.53 10.92 -3.39
N ALA A 114 -0.09 11.46 -2.33
CA ALA A 114 -1.52 11.30 -2.09
C ALA A 114 -2.35 11.96 -3.20
N LEU A 115 -1.97 13.17 -3.64
CA LEU A 115 -2.65 13.87 -4.73
C LEU A 115 -2.67 13.05 -6.02
N LEU A 116 -1.53 12.50 -6.44
CA LEU A 116 -1.47 11.67 -7.64
C LEU A 116 -2.34 10.41 -7.49
N LEU A 117 -2.24 9.71 -6.35
CA LEU A 117 -3.00 8.49 -6.11
C LEU A 117 -4.52 8.74 -6.15
N PHE A 118 -5.00 9.78 -5.45
CA PHE A 118 -6.41 10.13 -5.41
C PHE A 118 -6.92 10.70 -6.75
N LYS A 119 -6.08 11.43 -7.49
CA LYS A 119 -6.41 11.86 -8.85
C LYS A 119 -6.70 10.66 -9.74
N ARG A 120 -5.80 9.66 -9.77
CA ARG A 120 -6.03 8.42 -10.53
C ARG A 120 -7.23 7.65 -10.03
N LEU A 121 -7.43 7.63 -8.72
CA LEU A 121 -8.57 6.97 -8.11
C LEU A 121 -9.89 7.54 -8.64
N PHE A 122 -10.05 8.86 -8.65
CA PHE A 122 -11.29 9.51 -9.10
C PHE A 122 -11.50 9.52 -10.62
N GLU A 123 -10.50 9.13 -11.41
CA GLU A 123 -10.65 8.83 -12.85
C GLU A 123 -11.37 7.49 -13.10
N LEU A 124 -11.49 6.62 -12.08
CA LEU A 124 -12.21 5.35 -12.19
C LEU A 124 -13.74 5.52 -12.14
N PRO A 125 -14.52 4.56 -12.66
CA PRO A 125 -15.97 4.52 -12.45
C PRO A 125 -16.36 4.51 -10.96
N LYS A 126 -17.46 5.20 -10.59
CA LYS A 126 -17.94 5.34 -9.18
C LYS A 126 -17.80 4.06 -8.34
N GLN A 127 -18.28 2.94 -8.86
CA GLN A 127 -18.26 1.67 -8.12
C GLN A 127 -16.83 1.13 -7.88
N GLN A 128 -15.92 1.36 -8.82
CA GLN A 128 -14.50 1.01 -8.66
C GLN A 128 -13.82 1.94 -7.65
N VAL A 129 -14.14 3.23 -7.63
CA VAL A 129 -13.66 4.19 -6.62
C VAL A 129 -14.04 3.73 -5.21
N ILE A 130 -15.34 3.48 -4.99
CA ILE A 130 -15.85 3.03 -3.68
C ILE A 130 -15.18 1.72 -3.26
N THR A 131 -15.09 0.76 -4.18
CA THR A 131 -14.43 -0.53 -3.92
C THR A 131 -12.96 -0.37 -3.56
N ALA A 132 -12.23 0.48 -4.28
CA ALA A 132 -10.82 0.74 -4.04
C ALA A 132 -10.59 1.49 -2.72
N LEU A 133 -11.42 2.48 -2.39
CA LEU A 133 -11.38 3.18 -1.09
C LEU A 133 -11.57 2.19 0.07
N ARG A 134 -12.59 1.33 0.00
CA ARG A 134 -12.79 0.27 1.02
C ARG A 134 -11.59 -0.65 1.12
N TYR A 135 -11.02 -1.06 -0.01
CA TYR A 135 -9.85 -1.93 -0.04
C TYR A 135 -8.61 -1.27 0.61
N PHE A 136 -8.39 0.02 0.36
CA PHE A 136 -7.31 0.80 0.97
C PHE A 136 -7.58 1.21 2.43
N GLY A 137 -8.78 0.95 2.96
CA GLY A 137 -9.17 1.25 4.33
C GLY A 137 -9.86 2.61 4.54
N TYR A 138 -10.10 3.37 3.48
CA TYR A 138 -10.83 4.64 3.48
C TYR A 138 -12.35 4.42 3.49
N ASN A 139 -12.85 3.70 4.50
CA ASN A 139 -14.26 3.31 4.58
C ASN A 139 -15.19 4.53 4.71
N ALA A 140 -14.80 5.53 5.49
CA ALA A 140 -15.61 6.75 5.68
C ALA A 140 -15.74 7.55 4.37
N GLU A 141 -14.67 7.65 3.59
CA GLU A 141 -14.69 8.27 2.26
C GLU A 141 -15.55 7.47 1.29
N ALA A 142 -15.46 6.13 1.34
CA ALA A 142 -16.26 5.26 0.50
C ALA A 142 -17.77 5.43 0.81
N ASP A 143 -18.15 5.42 2.08
CA ASP A 143 -19.53 5.61 2.54
C ASP A 143 -20.04 7.00 2.13
N PHE A 144 -19.23 8.05 2.33
CA PHE A 144 -19.55 9.41 1.91
C PHE A 144 -19.84 9.53 0.40
N LEU A 145 -19.03 8.88 -0.45
CA LEU A 145 -19.24 8.89 -1.90
C LEU A 145 -20.41 8.00 -2.34
N GLU A 146 -20.66 6.90 -1.63
CA GLU A 146 -21.73 5.96 -1.94
C GLU A 146 -23.09 6.61 -1.72
N GLU A 147 -23.28 7.27 -0.57
CA GLU A 147 -24.52 7.91 -0.11
C GLU A 147 -24.76 9.30 -0.72
N ALA A 148 -23.77 9.88 -1.42
CA ALA A 148 -23.90 11.21 -1.99
C ALA A 148 -24.98 11.28 -3.09
N GLU A 149 -25.94 12.20 -2.92
CA GLU A 149 -26.94 12.56 -3.94
C GLU A 149 -26.26 13.04 -5.25
N CYS A 150 -25.19 13.82 -5.13
CA CYS A 150 -24.35 14.25 -6.25
C CYS A 150 -22.93 13.70 -6.08
N TYR A 151 -22.64 12.57 -6.75
CA TYR A 151 -21.32 11.93 -6.69
C TYR A 151 -20.18 12.86 -7.13
N SER A 152 -20.32 13.57 -8.25
CA SER A 152 -19.29 14.49 -8.74
C SER A 152 -19.02 15.64 -7.77
N CYS A 153 -20.07 16.20 -7.16
CA CYS A 153 -19.95 17.23 -6.12
C CYS A 153 -19.18 16.69 -4.90
N ALA A 154 -19.46 15.45 -4.49
CA ALA A 154 -18.79 14.81 -3.38
C ALA A 154 -17.30 14.54 -3.68
N VAL A 155 -16.97 14.10 -4.90
CA VAL A 155 -15.58 13.93 -5.35
C VAL A 155 -14.82 15.25 -5.33
N ILE A 156 -15.42 16.36 -5.76
CA ILE A 156 -14.80 17.69 -5.70
C ILE A 156 -14.47 18.06 -4.25
N ARG A 157 -15.44 17.93 -3.33
CA ARG A 157 -15.22 18.22 -1.90
C ARG A 157 -14.13 17.34 -1.28
N LEU A 158 -14.09 16.07 -1.67
CA LEU A 158 -13.10 15.13 -1.17
C LEU A 158 -11.70 15.49 -1.69
N SER A 159 -11.59 15.82 -2.98
CA SER A 159 -10.35 16.29 -3.61
C SER A 159 -9.83 17.58 -2.96
N GLU A 160 -10.72 18.55 -2.70
CA GLU A 160 -10.38 19.80 -2.01
C GLU A 160 -9.87 19.58 -0.59
N ARG A 161 -10.35 18.53 0.10
CA ARG A 161 -9.89 18.17 1.44
C ARG A 161 -8.50 17.51 1.42
N ILE A 162 -8.21 16.72 0.39
CA ILE A 162 -6.91 16.06 0.22
C ILE A 162 -5.83 17.08 -0.18
N GLY A 163 -6.19 18.10 -0.96
CA GLY A 163 -5.27 19.15 -1.40
C GLY A 163 -5.01 20.28 -0.40
N ARG A 164 -5.44 20.16 0.85
CA ARG A 164 -5.15 21.10 1.94
C ARG A 164 -4.17 20.47 2.92
#